data_AF-A0A5E5PTW5-F1
#
_entry.id   AF-A0A5E5PTW5-F1
#
_cell.length_a   1.000
_cell.length_b   1.000
_cell.length_c   1.000
_cell.angle_alpha   90.00
_cell.angle_beta   90.00
_cell.angle_gamma   90.00
#
_symmetry.space_group_name_H-M   'P 1'
#
loop_
_entity.id
_entity.type
_entity.pdbx_description
1 polymer ?
#
loop_
_entity_poly.entity_id
_entity_poly.type
_entity_poly.pdbx_seq_one_letter_code
_entity_poly.pdbx_strand_id
1 'polypeptide(L)'
;MVLNKRNNYKKAFDNFDPQKIAKYDDEKQNELLQNKGIIRNKLKIKSAIQNAKVFLKIKKEFGSFDKYIWNFVNYKPIHNKFKSFSDLPANTKLSDKISIDLKKQGMNFVGSTIIYAYMQSIGIVNDHEISCFKHVRK
;
A
#
# COMPACT_ATOMS: atom_id res chain seq x y z
N MET A 1 -8.96 13.02 -3.14
CA MET A 1 -9.19 13.24 -1.68
C MET A 1 -7.99 12.88 -0.81
N VAL A 2 -7.46 11.64 -0.88
CA VAL A 2 -6.32 11.22 -0.02
C VAL A 2 -5.00 11.90 -0.41
N LEU A 3 -4.73 12.04 -1.71
CA LEU A 3 -3.52 12.74 -2.20
C LEU A 3 -3.42 14.18 -1.68
N ASN A 4 -4.53 14.92 -1.67
CA ASN A 4 -4.58 16.29 -1.14
C ASN A 4 -4.25 16.35 0.37
N LYS A 5 -4.44 15.25 1.09
CA LYS A 5 -4.12 15.12 2.52
C LYS A 5 -2.74 14.49 2.78
N ARG A 6 -1.96 14.14 1.75
CA ARG A 6 -0.70 13.39 1.90
C ARG A 6 0.29 14.07 2.84
N ASN A 7 0.46 15.38 2.73
CA ASN A 7 1.36 16.13 3.61
C ASN A 7 0.89 16.12 5.07
N ASN A 8 -0.42 16.17 5.31
CA ASN A 8 -0.99 16.06 6.65
C ASN A 8 -0.77 14.66 7.22
N TYR A 9 -0.97 13.60 6.41
CA TYR A 9 -0.65 12.24 6.83
C TYR A 9 0.83 12.07 7.15
N LYS A 10 1.72 12.61 6.32
CA LYS A 10 3.17 12.56 6.54
C LYS A 10 3.54 13.20 7.88
N LYS A 11 2.98 14.37 8.21
CA LYS A 11 3.20 15.01 9.52
C LYS A 11 2.57 14.22 10.68
N ALA A 12 1.33 13.78 10.52
CA ALA A 12 0.58 13.10 11.58
C ALA A 12 1.15 11.73 11.95
N PHE A 13 1.73 11.01 10.98
CA PHE A 13 2.29 9.67 11.13
C PHE A 13 3.83 9.66 11.11
N ASP A 14 4.48 10.67 11.70
CA ASP A 14 5.95 10.72 11.87
C ASP A 14 6.75 10.41 10.58
N ASN A 15 6.39 11.04 9.47
CA ASN A 15 6.96 10.81 8.13
C ASN A 15 6.84 9.36 7.61
N PHE A 16 5.86 8.61 8.10
CA PHE A 16 5.67 7.18 7.85
C PHE A 16 6.78 6.29 8.40
N ASP A 17 7.47 6.72 9.47
CA ASP A 17 8.47 5.88 10.15
C ASP A 17 7.79 4.69 10.85
N PRO A 18 8.00 3.45 10.36
CA PRO A 18 7.34 2.28 10.92
C PRO A 18 7.77 1.98 12.35
N GLN A 19 8.98 2.37 12.78
CA GLN A 19 9.46 2.15 14.15
C GLN A 19 8.71 3.01 15.16
N LYS A 20 8.36 4.23 14.78
CA LYS A 20 7.56 5.14 15.60
C LYS A 20 6.09 4.74 15.61
N ILE A 21 5.52 4.53 14.42
CA ILE A 21 4.09 4.19 14.27
C ILE A 21 3.75 2.89 15.00
N ALA A 22 4.62 1.88 14.97
CA ALA A 22 4.41 0.61 15.67
C ALA A 22 4.27 0.75 17.20
N LYS A 23 4.76 1.86 17.77
CA LYS A 23 4.75 2.15 19.21
C LYS A 23 3.65 3.11 19.64
N TYR A 24 2.79 3.56 18.73
CA TYR A 24 1.68 4.44 19.10
C TYR A 24 0.76 3.77 20.11
N ASP A 25 0.45 4.51 21.17
CA ASP A 25 -0.45 4.15 22.25
C ASP A 25 -1.86 4.71 21.98
N ASP A 26 -2.74 4.61 22.98
CA ASP A 26 -4.12 5.10 22.88
C ASP A 26 -4.19 6.63 22.89
N GLU A 27 -3.26 7.31 23.56
CA GLU A 27 -3.18 8.78 23.55
C GLU A 27 -2.90 9.30 22.14
N LYS A 28 -1.89 8.73 21.46
CA LYS A 28 -1.57 9.11 20.09
C LYS A 28 -2.71 8.79 19.13
N GLN A 29 -3.40 7.67 19.32
CA GLN A 29 -4.59 7.34 18.52
C GLN A 29 -5.71 8.37 18.71
N ASN A 30 -5.96 8.82 19.93
CA ASN A 30 -6.97 9.83 20.24
C ASN A 30 -6.60 11.19 19.63
N GLU A 31 -5.33 11.59 19.69
CA GLU A 31 -4.82 12.79 19.01
C GLU A 31 -5.09 12.74 17.49
N LEU A 32 -4.76 11.61 16.85
CA LEU A 32 -5.01 11.38 15.43
C LEU A 32 -6.50 11.42 15.07
N LEU A 33 -7.37 10.93 15.94
CA LEU A 33 -8.82 11.00 15.76
C LEU A 33 -9.36 12.44 15.79
N GLN A 34 -8.69 13.37 16.46
CA GLN A 34 -9.07 14.79 16.46
C GLN A 34 -8.48 15.58 15.29
N ASN A 35 -7.48 15.04 14.60
CA ASN A 35 -6.81 15.73 13.50
C ASN A 35 -7.69 15.82 12.23
N LYS A 36 -8.23 17.01 11.96
CA LYS A 36 -9.06 17.31 10.77
C LYS A 36 -8.28 17.22 9.44
N GLY A 37 -6.95 17.27 9.50
CA GLY A 37 -6.05 17.17 8.36
C GLY A 37 -6.01 15.77 7.73
N ILE A 38 -6.40 14.73 8.46
CA ILE A 38 -6.44 13.33 7.99
C ILE A 38 -7.89 12.80 7.92
N ILE A 39 -8.06 11.52 7.57
CA ILE A 39 -9.36 10.84 7.67
C ILE A 39 -9.49 10.24 9.07
N ARG A 40 -10.43 10.75 9.85
CA ARG A 40 -10.68 10.40 11.26
C ARG A 40 -11.48 9.09 11.36
N ASN A 41 -10.82 7.97 11.07
CA ASN A 41 -11.42 6.65 11.17
C ASN A 41 -10.59 5.76 12.11
N LYS A 42 -11.19 5.33 13.22
CA LYS A 42 -10.54 4.55 14.28
C LYS A 42 -9.93 3.25 13.75
N LEU A 43 -10.64 2.54 12.88
CA LEU A 43 -10.15 1.26 12.32
C LEU A 43 -8.95 1.48 11.40
N LYS A 44 -8.94 2.56 10.60
CA LYS A 44 -7.80 2.88 9.71
C LYS A 44 -6.56 3.30 10.50
N ILE A 45 -6.72 4.06 11.58
CA ILE A 45 -5.60 4.45 12.45
C ILE A 45 -5.01 3.20 13.12
N LYS A 46 -5.86 2.36 13.73
CA LYS A 46 -5.42 1.07 14.31
C LYS A 46 -4.73 0.18 13.29
N SER A 47 -5.26 0.14 12.06
CA SER A 47 -4.63 -0.59 10.96
C SER A 47 -3.25 -0.06 10.60
N ALA A 48 -3.01 1.25 10.64
CA ALA A 48 -1.68 1.80 10.35
C ALA A 48 -0.65 1.32 11.38
N ILE A 49 -1.02 1.30 12.67
CA ILE A 49 -0.18 0.80 13.77
C ILE A 49 0.11 -0.69 13.59
N GLN A 50 -0.91 -1.50 13.33
CA GLN A 50 -0.76 -2.93 13.09
C GLN A 50 0.10 -3.21 11.85
N ASN A 51 -0.15 -2.50 10.75
CA ASN A 51 0.60 -2.68 9.51
C ASN A 51 2.08 -2.27 9.68
N ALA A 52 2.38 -1.26 10.50
CA ALA A 52 3.76 -0.89 10.82
C ALA A 52 4.48 -2.01 11.58
N LYS A 53 3.83 -2.65 12.56
CA LYS A 53 4.38 -3.83 13.28
C LYS A 53 4.67 -4.98 12.31
N VAL A 54 3.71 -5.31 11.43
CA VAL A 54 3.87 -6.38 10.44
C VAL A 54 4.94 -6.04 9.40
N PHE A 55 5.03 -4.79 8.97
CA PHE A 55 6.08 -4.32 8.06
C PHE A 55 7.48 -4.55 8.66
N LEU A 56 7.68 -4.23 9.94
CA LEU A 56 8.95 -4.47 10.63
C LEU A 56 9.25 -5.98 10.75
N LYS A 57 8.24 -6.81 11.00
CA LYS A 57 8.38 -8.28 11.00
C LYS A 57 8.82 -8.79 9.62
N ILE A 58 8.13 -8.39 8.55
CA ILE A 58 8.49 -8.77 7.17
C ILE A 58 9.92 -8.30 6.83
N LYS A 59 10.29 -7.08 7.22
CA LYS A 59 11.66 -6.57 7.05
C LYS A 59 12.68 -7.47 7.74
N LYS A 60 12.39 -8.01 8.93
CA LYS A 60 13.28 -8.93 9.65
C LYS A 60 13.39 -10.28 8.93
N GLU A 61 12.28 -10.81 8.42
CA GLU A 61 12.23 -12.15 7.79
C GLU A 61 12.79 -12.16 6.37
N PHE A 62 12.48 -11.15 5.56
CA PHE A 62 12.82 -11.08 4.13
C PHE A 62 13.94 -10.04 3.83
N GLY A 63 14.52 -9.44 4.87
CA GLY A 63 15.52 -8.37 4.79
C GLY A 63 14.96 -6.99 4.45
N SER A 64 13.94 -6.92 3.58
CA SER A 64 13.23 -5.68 3.28
C SER A 64 11.82 -5.96 2.75
N PHE A 65 10.91 -4.98 2.93
CA PHE A 65 9.57 -5.07 2.36
C PHE A 65 9.58 -4.99 0.82
N ASP A 66 10.56 -4.28 0.24
CA ASP A 66 10.77 -4.18 -1.20
C ASP A 66 11.06 -5.57 -1.81
N LYS A 67 12.07 -6.28 -1.28
CA LYS A 67 12.38 -7.66 -1.69
C LYS A 67 11.18 -8.58 -1.54
N TYR A 68 10.47 -8.50 -0.41
CA TYR A 68 9.28 -9.32 -0.16
C TYR A 68 8.20 -9.11 -1.25
N ILE A 69 7.87 -7.85 -1.55
CA ILE A 69 6.83 -7.52 -2.53
C ILE A 69 7.26 -7.84 -3.97
N TRP A 70 8.48 -7.49 -4.38
CA TRP A 70 8.97 -7.75 -5.74
C TRP A 70 9.20 -9.23 -6.04
N ASN A 71 9.42 -10.05 -5.00
CA ASN A 71 9.55 -11.50 -5.16
C ASN A 71 8.29 -12.14 -5.75
N PHE A 72 7.10 -11.56 -5.57
CA PHE A 72 5.85 -12.08 -6.16
C PHE A 72 5.83 -12.01 -7.70
N VAL A 73 6.67 -11.15 -8.29
CA VAL A 73 6.81 -10.98 -9.75
C VAL A 73 8.22 -11.30 -10.25
N ASN A 74 9.01 -12.04 -9.46
CA ASN A 74 10.40 -12.37 -9.78
C ASN A 74 11.23 -11.13 -10.17
N TYR A 75 10.99 -10.00 -9.49
CA TYR A 75 11.67 -8.72 -9.72
C TYR A 75 11.53 -8.16 -11.14
N LYS A 76 10.51 -8.59 -11.89
CA LYS A 76 10.20 -8.07 -13.21
C LYS A 76 8.83 -7.40 -13.21
N PRO A 77 8.73 -6.12 -13.60
CA PRO A 77 7.44 -5.46 -13.72
C PRO A 77 6.60 -6.13 -14.81
N ILE A 78 5.29 -6.15 -14.60
CA ILE A 78 4.33 -6.65 -15.59
C ILE A 78 3.88 -5.48 -16.44
N HIS A 79 4.10 -5.56 -17.75
CA HIS A 79 3.65 -4.53 -18.70
C HIS A 79 2.37 -5.00 -19.39
N ASN A 80 1.23 -4.51 -18.93
CA ASN A 80 -0.06 -4.80 -19.54
C ASN A 80 -0.30 -3.90 -20.75
N LYS A 81 -1.11 -4.36 -21.70
CA LYS A 81 -1.39 -3.67 -22.97
C LYS A 81 -2.87 -3.34 -23.09
N PHE A 82 -3.39 -2.57 -22.13
CA PHE A 82 -4.78 -2.12 -22.15
C PHE A 82 -4.96 -1.03 -23.21
N LYS A 83 -6.05 -1.12 -23.98
CA LYS A 83 -6.37 -0.11 -25.01
C LYS A 83 -7.12 1.06 -24.39
N SER A 84 -7.90 0.82 -23.36
CA SER A 84 -8.74 1.80 -22.69
C SER A 84 -8.84 1.55 -21.18
N PHE A 85 -9.18 2.59 -20.43
CA PHE A 85 -9.42 2.52 -18.99
C PHE A 85 -10.50 1.49 -18.61
N SER A 86 -11.52 1.31 -19.46
CA SER A 86 -12.57 0.31 -19.26
C SER A 86 -12.07 -1.14 -19.32
N ASP A 87 -10.90 -1.39 -19.90
CA ASP A 87 -10.31 -2.72 -19.96
C ASP A 87 -9.56 -3.08 -18.67
N LEU A 88 -9.31 -2.11 -17.77
CA LEU A 88 -8.58 -2.36 -16.52
C LEU A 88 -9.47 -3.13 -15.54
N PRO A 89 -9.00 -4.27 -15.01
CA PRO A 89 -9.76 -4.99 -14.01
C PRO A 89 -9.70 -4.27 -12.65
N ALA A 90 -10.64 -4.56 -11.75
CA ALA A 90 -10.60 -4.02 -10.39
C ALA A 90 -9.56 -4.74 -9.50
N ASN A 91 -9.17 -5.95 -9.87
CA ASN A 91 -8.19 -6.80 -9.19
C ASN A 91 -7.62 -7.86 -10.14
N THR A 92 -6.61 -8.60 -9.71
CA THR A 92 -6.01 -9.70 -10.47
C THR A 92 -5.75 -10.89 -9.56
N LYS A 93 -5.55 -12.09 -10.14
CA LYS A 93 -5.11 -13.28 -9.39
C LYS A 93 -3.84 -13.02 -8.58
N LEU A 94 -2.95 -12.16 -9.09
CA LEU A 94 -1.72 -11.77 -8.40
C LEU A 94 -2.01 -10.89 -7.18
N SER A 95 -2.88 -9.88 -7.32
CA SER A 95 -3.29 -9.05 -6.18
C SER A 95 -4.06 -9.84 -5.13
N ASP A 96 -4.84 -10.85 -5.53
CA ASP A 96 -5.50 -11.79 -4.61
C ASP A 96 -4.46 -12.56 -3.79
N LYS A 97 -3.45 -13.13 -4.46
CA LYS A 97 -2.36 -13.88 -3.81
C LYS A 97 -1.61 -13.00 -2.80
N ILE A 98 -1.22 -11.79 -3.19
CA ILE A 98 -0.51 -10.86 -2.30
C ILE A 98 -1.42 -10.41 -1.15
N SER A 99 -2.70 -10.13 -1.40
CA SER A 99 -3.67 -9.77 -0.36
C SER A 99 -3.82 -10.88 0.68
N ILE A 100 -3.95 -12.13 0.23
CA ILE A 100 -4.05 -13.29 1.13
C ILE A 100 -2.78 -13.43 1.97
N ASP A 101 -1.60 -13.29 1.36
CA ASP A 101 -0.33 -13.41 2.08
C ASP A 101 -0.15 -12.29 3.13
N LEU A 102 -0.40 -11.04 2.75
CA LEU A 102 -0.33 -9.90 3.68
C LEU A 102 -1.32 -10.03 4.84
N LYS A 103 -2.54 -10.53 4.58
CA LYS A 103 -3.52 -10.84 5.63
C LYS A 103 -3.02 -11.94 6.55
N LYS A 104 -2.41 -13.01 6.01
CA LYS A 104 -1.79 -14.07 6.81
C LYS A 104 -0.65 -13.55 7.69
N GLN A 105 0.11 -12.56 7.21
CA GLN A 105 1.13 -11.88 8.01
C GLN A 105 0.54 -10.95 9.08
N GLY A 106 -0.77 -10.67 9.04
CA GLY A 106 -1.51 -9.88 10.01
C GLY A 106 -1.75 -8.42 9.62
N MET A 107 -1.56 -8.05 8.34
CA MET A 107 -1.92 -6.71 7.86
C MET A 107 -3.44 -6.57 7.68
N ASN A 108 -3.92 -5.35 7.92
CA ASN A 108 -5.31 -4.94 7.77
C ASN A 108 -5.47 -3.90 6.65
N PHE A 109 -6.69 -3.76 6.11
CA PHE A 109 -7.01 -2.88 4.98
C PHE A 109 -6.15 -3.15 3.72
N VAL A 110 -5.79 -4.41 3.51
CA VAL A 110 -5.01 -4.91 2.37
C VAL A 110 -5.85 -5.82 1.48
N GLY A 111 -7.08 -5.40 1.15
CA GLY A 111 -7.95 -6.15 0.23
C GLY A 111 -7.37 -6.17 -1.20
N SER A 112 -7.75 -7.16 -2.02
CA SER A 112 -7.17 -7.37 -3.35
C SER A 112 -7.20 -6.13 -4.25
N THR A 113 -8.32 -5.40 -4.30
CA THR A 113 -8.42 -4.12 -5.04
C THR A 113 -7.44 -3.06 -4.53
N ILE A 114 -7.25 -2.97 -3.20
CA ILE A 114 -6.28 -2.03 -2.60
C ILE A 114 -4.86 -2.43 -2.98
N ILE A 115 -4.56 -3.73 -2.95
CA ILE A 115 -3.25 -4.26 -3.33
C ILE A 115 -2.99 -4.08 -4.82
N TYR A 116 -3.99 -4.26 -5.68
CA TYR A 116 -3.83 -4.00 -7.10
C TYR A 116 -3.53 -2.52 -7.38
N ALA A 117 -4.29 -1.61 -6.76
CA ALA A 117 -4.00 -0.16 -6.85
C ALA A 117 -2.62 0.20 -6.28
N TYR A 118 -2.18 -0.48 -5.22
CA TYR A 118 -0.82 -0.32 -4.68
C TYR A 118 0.23 -0.79 -5.68
N MET A 119 0.08 -1.99 -6.27
CA MET A 119 0.98 -2.54 -7.29
C MET A 119 1.14 -1.60 -8.49
N GLN A 120 0.03 -1.00 -8.95
CA GLN A 120 0.04 0.03 -10.00
C GLN A 120 0.85 1.25 -9.57
N SER A 121 0.63 1.73 -8.34
CA SER A 121 1.26 2.95 -7.80
C SER A 121 2.77 2.81 -7.59
N ILE A 122 3.26 1.60 -7.31
CA ILE A 122 4.70 1.32 -7.08
C ILE A 122 5.41 0.72 -8.31
N GLY A 123 4.70 0.52 -9.42
CA GLY A 123 5.27 0.09 -10.69
C GLY A 123 5.52 -1.42 -10.82
N ILE A 124 4.91 -2.25 -9.96
CA ILE A 124 4.91 -3.71 -10.15
C ILE A 124 4.13 -4.08 -11.40
N VAL A 125 3.03 -3.38 -11.64
CA VAL A 125 2.26 -3.46 -12.88
C VAL A 125 2.26 -2.09 -13.54
N ASN A 126 2.50 -2.07 -14.84
CA ASN A 126 2.33 -0.90 -15.68
C ASN A 126 1.01 -1.06 -16.44
N ASP A 127 -0.01 -0.37 -15.94
CA ASP A 127 -1.36 -0.37 -16.52
C ASP A 127 -1.68 0.92 -17.28
N HIS A 128 -0.67 1.72 -17.62
CA HIS A 128 -0.86 2.81 -18.56
C HIS A 128 -1.41 2.27 -19.88
N GLU A 129 -2.47 2.88 -20.41
CA GLU A 129 -3.00 2.59 -21.75
C GLU A 129 -1.89 2.66 -22.81
N ILE A 130 -1.97 1.85 -23.86
CA ILE A 130 -0.94 1.80 -24.92
C ILE A 130 -0.72 3.17 -25.59
N SER A 131 -1.77 4.00 -25.66
CA SER A 131 -1.74 5.36 -26.21
C SER A 131 -1.11 6.39 -25.26
N CYS A 132 -0.95 6.07 -23.98
CA CYS A 132 -0.41 6.97 -22.98
C CYS A 132 1.09 7.22 -23.22
N PHE A 133 1.52 8.48 -23.18
CA PHE A 133 2.94 8.85 -23.34
C PHE A 133 3.87 8.26 -22.26
N LYS A 134 3.32 7.77 -21.14
CA LYS A 134 4.06 7.07 -20.08
C LYS A 134 4.08 5.55 -20.22
N HIS A 135 3.43 5.01 -21.25
CA HIS A 135 3.42 3.57 -21.48
C HIS A 135 4.81 3.10 -21.94
N VAL A 136 5.51 2.37 -21.07
CA VAL A 136 6.82 1.80 -21.37
C VAL A 136 6.63 0.58 -22.29
N ARG A 137 7.23 0.65 -23.49
CA ARG A 137 7.12 -0.37 -24.56
C ARG A 137 8.19 -1.47 -24.50
N LYS A 138 8.77 -1.75 -23.32
CA LYS A 138 9.88 -2.71 -23.19
C LYS A 138 9.39 -4.14 -22.99
#